data_AF-A0A4R8DCK5-F1
#
_entry.id   AF-A0A4R8DCK5-F1
#
_cell.length_a   1.000
_cell.length_b   1.000
_cell.length_c   1.000
_cell.angle_alpha   90.00
_cell.angle_beta   90.00
_cell.angle_gamma   90.00
#
_symmetry.space_group_name_H-M   'P 1'
#
loop_
_entity.id
_entity.type
_entity.pdbx_description
1 polymer ?
#
loop_
_entity_poly.entity_id
_entity_poly.type
_entity_poly.pdbx_seq_one_letter_code
_entity_poly.pdbx_strand_id
1 'polypeptide(L)'
;MTDVAWPLRRSAPRNPWFRQHPSVALVVAVGLYGAVLLLTLFAGTPGDDYFLLYVFPVALIAMTFGLRAGALAGMSAVAFVVVWVVVRDISFSTAGWAARVAPLLVLGLLLGMAADRLRWAEAERLRLEAAALLHREAIEINDSLVQGMAAARWSLQAGEVGVGVRILDGTIDSAQELVSDLIRRAGMGRRSEPLDGSAARRPPVP
;
A
#
# COMPACT_ATOMS: atom_id res chain seq x y z
N MET A 1 38.57 20.73 9.97
CA MET A 1 37.80 19.85 9.07
C MET A 1 36.42 19.71 9.67
N THR A 2 35.42 20.35 9.06
CA THR A 2 34.04 20.43 9.56
C THR A 2 33.21 19.31 8.94
N ASP A 3 32.75 18.36 9.75
CA ASP A 3 31.74 17.38 9.37
C ASP A 3 30.39 18.08 9.25
N VAL A 4 30.03 18.42 8.03
CA VAL A 4 28.72 18.95 7.68
C VAL A 4 27.77 17.76 7.55
N ALA A 5 27.15 17.38 8.66
CA ALA A 5 26.11 16.36 8.67
C ALA A 5 24.86 16.89 7.95
N TRP A 6 24.63 16.45 6.71
CA TRP A 6 23.39 16.79 6.02
C TRP A 6 22.17 16.20 6.74
N PRO A 7 21.17 17.01 7.11
CA PRO A 7 19.90 16.48 7.55
C PRO A 7 19.26 15.79 6.32
N LEU A 8 19.36 14.46 6.27
CA LEU A 8 18.58 13.65 5.35
C LEU A 8 17.10 13.91 5.65
N ARG A 9 16.50 14.89 4.96
CA ARG A 9 15.05 15.01 4.84
C ARG A 9 14.58 13.70 4.24
N ARG A 10 14.16 12.75 5.09
CA ARG A 10 13.40 11.59 4.67
C ARG A 10 12.08 12.14 4.14
N SER A 11 12.02 12.43 2.85
CA SER A 11 10.76 12.66 2.16
C SER A 11 9.91 11.43 2.43
N ALA A 12 8.86 11.57 3.25
CA ALA A 12 7.89 10.50 3.43
C ALA A 12 7.44 10.07 2.03
N PRO A 13 7.46 8.76 1.70
CA PRO A 13 7.07 8.30 0.37
C PRO A 13 5.63 8.76 0.12
N ARG A 14 5.47 9.81 -0.69
CA ARG A 14 4.14 10.26 -1.10
C ARG A 14 3.57 9.15 -1.95
N ASN A 15 2.53 8.51 -1.44
CA ASN A 15 1.76 7.54 -2.19
C ASN A 15 1.42 8.17 -3.55
N PRO A 16 1.63 7.50 -4.69
CA PRO A 16 1.40 8.12 -5.99
C PRO A 16 -0.04 8.66 -6.12
N TRP A 17 -0.22 9.76 -6.85
CA TRP A 17 -1.49 10.49 -6.94
C TRP A 17 -2.68 9.60 -7.36
N PHE A 18 -2.44 8.64 -8.26
CA PHE A 18 -3.46 7.71 -8.75
C PHE A 18 -3.95 6.73 -7.68
N ARG A 19 -3.13 6.45 -6.65
CA ARG A 19 -3.55 5.66 -5.48
C ARG A 19 -4.36 6.47 -4.48
N GLN A 20 -4.09 7.77 -4.37
CA GLN A 20 -4.85 8.66 -3.47
C GLN A 20 -6.22 9.01 -4.05
N HIS A 21 -6.32 9.13 -5.37
CA HIS A 21 -7.54 9.51 -6.08
C HIS A 21 -7.90 8.47 -7.16
N PRO A 22 -8.42 7.29 -6.77
CA PRO A 22 -8.73 6.21 -7.71
C PRO A 22 -9.78 6.61 -8.75
N SER A 23 -10.73 7.49 -8.39
CA SER A 23 -11.72 8.04 -9.33
C SER A 23 -11.07 8.88 -10.43
N VAL A 24 -10.11 9.73 -10.08
CA VAL A 24 -9.37 10.55 -11.05
C VAL A 24 -8.52 9.67 -11.96
N ALA A 25 -7.86 8.66 -11.40
CA ALA A 25 -7.11 7.68 -12.20
C ALA A 25 -8.00 6.95 -13.22
N LEU A 26 -9.22 6.58 -12.82
CA LEU A 26 -10.20 5.96 -13.72
C LEU A 26 -10.63 6.92 -14.83
N VAL A 27 -10.95 8.18 -14.50
CA VAL A 27 -11.34 9.19 -15.50
C VAL A 27 -10.21 9.42 -16.51
N VAL A 28 -8.96 9.53 -16.04
CA VAL A 28 -7.78 9.66 -16.91
C VAL A 28 -7.62 8.42 -17.79
N ALA A 29 -7.78 7.21 -17.23
CA ALA A 29 -7.67 5.98 -18.01
C ALA A 29 -8.76 5.87 -19.09
N VAL A 30 -10.00 6.22 -18.77
CA VAL A 30 -11.11 6.27 -19.73
C VAL A 30 -10.85 7.30 -20.82
N GLY A 31 -10.35 8.50 -20.45
CA GLY A 31 -9.94 9.52 -21.40
C GLY A 31 -8.84 9.04 -22.35
N LEU A 32 -7.83 8.33 -21.83
CA LEU A 32 -6.77 7.73 -22.63
C LEU A 32 -7.29 6.65 -23.58
N TYR A 33 -8.16 5.75 -23.11
CA TYR A 33 -8.84 4.76 -23.96
C TYR A 33 -9.58 5.43 -25.11
N GLY A 34 -10.39 6.45 -24.80
CA GLY A 34 -11.14 7.21 -25.80
C GLY A 34 -10.23 7.94 -26.78
N ALA A 35 -9.15 8.55 -26.31
CA ALA A 35 -8.19 9.25 -27.15
C ALA A 35 -7.49 8.29 -28.13
N VAL A 36 -7.05 7.12 -27.66
CA VAL A 36 -6.43 6.11 -28.53
C VAL A 36 -7.43 5.59 -29.54
N LEU A 37 -8.67 5.33 -29.15
CA LEU A 37 -9.73 4.89 -30.06
C LEU A 37 -10.05 5.94 -31.13
N LEU A 38 -10.15 7.21 -30.75
CA LEU A 38 -10.35 8.29 -31.71
C LEU A 38 -9.17 8.40 -32.67
N LEU A 39 -7.94 8.30 -32.16
CA LEU A 39 -6.74 8.32 -32.99
C LEU A 39 -6.73 7.17 -34.00
N THR A 40 -7.03 5.94 -33.57
CA THR A 40 -7.08 4.78 -34.46
C THR A 40 -8.21 4.85 -35.48
N LEU A 41 -9.34 5.48 -35.13
CA LEU A 41 -10.47 5.65 -36.05
C LEU A 41 -10.27 6.78 -37.05
N PHE A 42 -9.62 7.90 -36.70
CA PHE A 42 -9.51 9.06 -37.59
C PHE A 42 -8.16 9.19 -38.29
N ALA A 43 -7.06 8.77 -37.63
CA ALA A 43 -5.70 8.91 -38.13
C ALA A 43 -5.02 7.55 -38.44
N GLY A 44 -5.64 6.44 -38.06
CA GLY A 44 -5.09 5.10 -38.25
C GLY A 44 -4.94 4.73 -39.74
N THR A 45 -3.70 4.78 -40.26
CA THR A 45 -3.37 4.11 -41.52
C THR A 45 -3.08 2.62 -41.27
N PRO A 46 -3.38 1.72 -42.22
CA PRO A 46 -3.03 0.31 -42.10
C PRO A 46 -1.49 0.16 -42.03
N GLY A 47 -0.95 -0.05 -40.83
CA GLY A 47 0.49 -0.21 -40.60
C GLY A 47 1.02 0.53 -39.38
N ASP A 48 0.33 1.57 -38.90
CA ASP A 48 0.71 2.27 -37.68
C ASP A 48 0.26 1.51 -36.44
N ASP A 49 1.21 1.17 -35.56
CA ASP A 49 0.95 0.36 -34.36
C ASP A 49 0.50 1.22 -33.16
N TYR A 50 -0.51 2.07 -33.38
CA TYR A 50 -1.14 2.89 -32.33
C TYR A 50 -1.70 2.06 -31.17
N PHE A 51 -1.89 0.75 -31.36
CA PHE A 51 -2.31 -0.18 -30.32
C PHE A 51 -1.35 -0.23 -29.12
N LEU A 52 -0.07 0.08 -29.32
CA LEU A 52 0.90 0.21 -28.23
C LEU A 52 0.49 1.28 -27.20
N LEU A 53 -0.30 2.28 -27.61
CA LEU A 53 -0.78 3.32 -26.70
C LEU A 53 -1.81 2.80 -25.68
N TYR A 54 -2.45 1.66 -25.92
CA TYR A 54 -3.32 1.03 -24.92
C TYR A 54 -2.55 0.51 -23.70
N VAL A 55 -1.23 0.39 -23.77
CA VAL A 55 -0.36 0.06 -22.63
C VAL A 55 -0.55 1.10 -21.51
N PHE A 56 -0.69 2.39 -21.82
CA PHE A 56 -0.81 3.44 -20.81
C PHE A 56 -2.07 3.32 -19.92
N PRO A 57 -3.30 3.27 -20.47
CA PRO A 57 -4.49 3.12 -19.64
C PRO A 57 -4.56 1.75 -18.96
N VAL A 58 -4.10 0.67 -19.60
CA VAL A 58 -4.00 -0.66 -18.97
C VAL A 58 -3.07 -0.61 -17.76
N ALA A 59 -1.89 -0.01 -17.91
CA ALA A 59 -0.91 0.08 -16.85
C ALA A 59 -1.42 0.93 -15.67
N LEU A 60 -2.08 2.05 -15.96
CA LEU A 60 -2.66 2.93 -14.94
C LEU A 60 -3.72 2.20 -14.12
N ILE A 61 -4.64 1.48 -14.77
CA ILE A 61 -5.68 0.71 -14.07
C ILE A 61 -5.08 -0.42 -13.25
N ALA A 62 -4.15 -1.19 -13.81
CA ALA A 62 -3.47 -2.28 -13.12
C ALA A 62 -2.71 -1.79 -11.87
N MET A 63 -1.94 -0.70 -11.99
CA MET A 63 -1.20 -0.12 -10.85
C MET A 63 -2.12 0.43 -9.75
N THR A 64 -3.27 0.98 -10.16
CA THR A 64 -4.21 1.61 -9.22
C THR A 64 -5.02 0.56 -8.47
N PHE A 65 -5.58 -0.42 -9.20
CA PHE A 65 -6.61 -1.31 -8.67
C PHE A 65 -6.19 -2.78 -8.56
N GLY A 66 -4.99 -3.15 -9.05
CA GLY A 66 -4.43 -4.50 -8.92
C GLY A 66 -4.78 -5.48 -10.02
N LEU A 67 -4.62 -6.77 -9.71
CA LEU A 67 -4.72 -7.88 -10.66
C LEU A 67 -6.08 -7.96 -11.36
N ARG A 68 -7.18 -7.91 -10.59
CA ARG A 68 -8.53 -8.09 -11.17
C ARG A 68 -8.85 -6.98 -12.16
N ALA A 69 -8.57 -5.73 -11.78
CA ALA A 69 -8.79 -4.58 -12.63
C ALA A 69 -7.79 -4.51 -13.80
N GLY A 70 -6.54 -4.90 -13.59
CA GLY A 70 -5.54 -5.01 -14.65
C GLY A 70 -5.93 -6.05 -15.72
N ALA A 71 -6.47 -7.19 -15.30
CA ALA A 71 -7.00 -8.20 -16.22
C ALA A 71 -8.23 -7.69 -16.99
N LEU A 72 -9.19 -7.06 -16.30
CA LEU A 72 -10.34 -6.42 -16.95
C LEU A 72 -9.91 -5.34 -17.94
N ALA A 73 -8.92 -4.52 -17.59
CA ALA A 73 -8.37 -3.49 -18.46
C ALA A 73 -7.73 -4.12 -19.71
N GLY A 74 -6.88 -5.14 -19.55
CA GLY A 74 -6.30 -5.87 -20.68
C GLY A 74 -7.37 -6.44 -21.62
N MET A 75 -8.42 -7.07 -21.08
CA MET A 75 -9.54 -7.58 -21.89
C MET A 75 -10.29 -6.46 -22.60
N SER A 76 -10.51 -5.32 -21.94
CA SER A 76 -11.17 -4.17 -22.56
C SER A 76 -10.36 -3.60 -23.73
N ALA A 77 -9.02 -3.53 -23.60
CA ALA A 77 -8.14 -3.13 -24.70
C ALA A 77 -8.27 -4.08 -25.90
N VAL A 78 -8.28 -5.39 -25.65
CA VAL A 78 -8.50 -6.39 -26.71
C VAL A 78 -9.85 -6.20 -27.38
N ALA A 79 -10.91 -5.94 -26.62
CA ALA A 79 -12.24 -5.64 -27.17
C ALA A 79 -12.22 -4.41 -28.09
N PHE A 80 -11.51 -3.35 -27.72
CA PHE A 80 -11.33 -2.18 -28.61
C PHE A 80 -10.57 -2.50 -29.89
N VAL A 81 -9.54 -3.36 -29.83
CA VAL A 81 -8.84 -3.84 -31.04
C VAL A 81 -9.82 -4.60 -31.95
N VAL A 82 -10.63 -5.51 -31.40
CA VAL A 82 -11.64 -6.26 -32.16
C VAL A 82 -12.64 -5.32 -32.82
N VAL A 83 -13.17 -4.34 -32.09
CA VAL A 83 -14.11 -3.35 -32.65
C VAL A 83 -13.48 -2.61 -33.83
N TRP A 84 -12.24 -2.16 -33.71
CA TRP A 84 -11.56 -1.46 -34.79
C TRP A 84 -11.35 -2.35 -36.03
N VAL A 85 -10.93 -3.60 -35.82
CA VAL A 85 -10.71 -4.57 -36.91
C VAL A 85 -11.99 -4.80 -37.71
N VAL A 86 -13.12 -4.97 -37.03
CA VAL A 86 -14.43 -5.16 -37.64
C VAL A 86 -14.89 -3.89 -38.38
N VAL A 87 -14.71 -2.72 -37.78
CA VAL A 87 -15.12 -1.43 -38.39
C VAL A 87 -14.30 -1.07 -39.63
N ARG A 88 -13.01 -1.46 -39.67
CA ARG A 88 -12.10 -1.16 -40.78
C ARG A 88 -11.96 -2.29 -41.80
N ASP A 89 -12.65 -3.42 -41.60
CA ASP A 89 -12.60 -4.62 -42.43
C ASP A 89 -11.16 -5.12 -42.70
N ILE A 90 -10.35 -5.15 -41.64
CA ILE A 90 -8.94 -5.55 -41.73
C ILE A 90 -8.80 -7.03 -41.39
N SER A 91 -8.07 -7.78 -42.20
CA SER A 91 -7.75 -9.17 -41.92
C SER A 91 -6.35 -9.28 -41.28
N PHE A 92 -6.30 -9.79 -40.05
CA PHE A 92 -5.03 -10.14 -39.39
C PHE A 92 -4.81 -11.64 -39.45
N SER A 93 -3.56 -12.06 -39.66
CA SER A 93 -3.16 -13.44 -39.44
C SER A 93 -3.23 -13.80 -37.95
N THR A 94 -3.30 -15.09 -37.63
CA THR A 94 -3.28 -15.58 -36.23
C THR A 94 -2.07 -15.05 -35.46
N ALA A 95 -0.91 -14.96 -36.11
CA ALA A 95 0.30 -14.39 -35.53
C ALA A 95 0.17 -12.87 -35.29
N GLY A 96 -0.49 -12.15 -36.20
CA GLY A 96 -0.76 -10.71 -36.07
C GLY A 96 -1.70 -10.40 -34.90
N TRP A 97 -2.67 -11.27 -34.62
CA TRP A 97 -3.51 -11.23 -33.43
C TRP A 97 -2.71 -11.48 -32.15
N ALA A 98 -1.93 -12.57 -32.12
CA ALA A 98 -1.13 -12.95 -30.96
C ALA A 98 -0.13 -11.85 -30.58
N ALA A 99 0.55 -11.24 -31.56
CA ALA A 99 1.52 -10.18 -31.35
C ALA A 99 0.95 -8.91 -30.68
N ARG A 100 -0.37 -8.67 -30.79
CA ARG A 100 -1.04 -7.48 -30.22
C ARG A 100 -1.76 -7.78 -28.93
N VAL A 101 -2.46 -8.91 -28.89
CA VAL A 101 -3.29 -9.31 -27.74
C VAL A 101 -2.43 -9.82 -26.58
N ALA A 102 -1.43 -10.67 -26.86
CA ALA A 102 -0.65 -11.29 -25.81
C ALA A 102 0.08 -10.26 -24.93
N PRO A 103 0.79 -9.25 -25.49
CA PRO A 103 1.46 -8.24 -24.66
C PRO A 103 0.51 -7.44 -23.76
N LEU A 104 -0.68 -7.06 -24.27
CA LEU A 104 -1.66 -6.29 -23.49
C LEU A 104 -2.22 -7.08 -22.31
N LEU A 105 -2.56 -8.35 -22.52
CA LEU A 105 -3.05 -9.23 -21.47
C LEU A 105 -1.96 -9.55 -20.44
N VAL A 106 -0.76 -9.89 -20.92
CA VAL A 106 0.39 -10.18 -20.05
C VAL A 106 0.76 -8.96 -19.23
N LEU A 107 0.78 -7.77 -19.82
CA LEU A 107 1.06 -6.52 -19.12
C LEU A 107 0.02 -6.26 -18.02
N GLY A 108 -1.28 -6.32 -18.34
CA GLY A 108 -2.34 -6.09 -17.36
C GLY A 108 -2.25 -7.07 -16.17
N LEU A 109 -1.94 -8.34 -16.46
CA LEU A 109 -1.81 -9.37 -15.44
C LEU A 109 -0.55 -9.18 -14.57
N LEU A 110 0.62 -9.06 -15.19
CA LEU A 110 1.90 -8.92 -14.49
C LEU A 110 1.96 -7.64 -13.67
N LEU A 111 1.51 -6.53 -14.24
CA LEU A 111 1.54 -5.25 -13.55
C LEU A 111 0.52 -5.23 -12.40
N GLY A 112 -0.66 -5.83 -12.59
CA GLY A 112 -1.65 -5.98 -11.54
C GLY A 112 -1.14 -6.86 -10.39
N MET A 113 -0.48 -7.97 -10.70
CA MET A 113 0.15 -8.85 -9.71
C MET A 113 1.29 -8.14 -8.97
N ALA A 114 2.13 -7.39 -9.68
CA ALA A 114 3.22 -6.62 -9.08
C ALA A 114 2.68 -5.52 -8.16
N ALA A 115 1.62 -4.82 -8.57
CA ALA A 115 0.96 -3.81 -7.76
C ALA A 115 0.34 -4.40 -6.48
N ASP A 116 -0.32 -5.57 -6.59
CA ASP A 116 -0.82 -6.30 -5.43
C ASP A 116 0.33 -6.72 -4.50
N ARG A 117 1.37 -7.37 -5.03
CA ARG A 117 2.52 -7.81 -4.25
C ARG A 117 3.20 -6.66 -3.50
N LEU A 118 3.35 -5.51 -4.16
CA LEU A 118 3.90 -4.32 -3.53
C LEU A 118 3.01 -3.82 -2.39
N ARG A 119 1.68 -3.78 -2.57
CA ARG A 119 0.75 -3.41 -1.50
C ARG A 119 0.83 -4.34 -0.30
N TRP A 120 0.89 -5.65 -0.54
CA TRP A 120 1.05 -6.63 0.53
C TRP A 120 2.38 -6.45 1.28
N ALA A 121 3.47 -6.23 0.55
CA ALA A 121 4.78 -5.99 1.14
C ALA A 121 4.83 -4.69 1.96
N GLU A 122 4.23 -3.61 1.46
CA GLU A 122 4.12 -2.33 2.18
C GLU A 122 3.29 -2.47 3.47
N ALA A 123 2.14 -3.14 3.40
CA ALA A 123 1.29 -3.37 4.56
C ALA A 123 2.00 -4.22 5.63
N GLU A 124 2.70 -5.28 5.20
CA GLU A 124 3.45 -6.14 6.12
C GLU A 124 4.64 -5.41 6.74
N ARG A 125 5.35 -4.61 5.94
CA ARG A 125 6.44 -3.77 6.46
C ARG A 125 5.94 -2.80 7.54
N LEU A 126 4.82 -2.11 7.31
CA LEU A 126 4.24 -1.20 8.29
C LEU A 126 3.83 -1.93 9.58
N ARG A 127 3.30 -3.16 9.47
CA ARG A 127 2.99 -4.00 10.64
C ARG A 127 4.24 -4.38 11.43
N LEU A 128 5.31 -4.79 10.73
CA LEU A 128 6.58 -5.14 11.36
C LEU A 128 7.24 -3.92 12.02
N GLU A 129 7.22 -2.76 11.37
CA GLU A 129 7.73 -1.51 11.95
C GLU A 129 6.94 -1.13 13.22
N ALA A 130 5.61 -1.24 13.21
CA ALA A 130 4.78 -1.01 14.40
C ALA A 130 5.09 -2.00 15.53
N ALA A 131 5.27 -3.29 15.21
CA ALA A 131 5.63 -4.31 16.20
C ALA A 131 7.02 -4.08 16.80
N ALA A 132 8.00 -3.68 15.98
CA ALA A 132 9.36 -3.40 16.43
C ALA A 132 9.42 -2.20 17.38
N LEU A 133 8.64 -1.15 17.11
CA LEU A 133 8.53 0.01 18.01
C LEU A 133 7.97 -0.39 19.37
N LEU A 134 6.88 -1.18 19.40
CA LEU A 134 6.30 -1.67 20.64
C LEU A 134 7.27 -2.55 21.43
N HIS A 135 8.04 -3.41 20.74
CA HIS A 135 9.03 -4.25 21.39
C HIS A 135 10.16 -3.45 22.03
N ARG A 136 10.67 -2.41 21.34
CA ARG A 136 11.69 -1.52 21.88
C ARG A 136 11.19 -0.75 23.11
N GLU A 137 9.97 -0.23 23.05
CA GLU A 137 9.37 0.50 24.17
C GLU A 137 9.21 -0.41 25.40
N ALA A 138 8.82 -1.68 25.22
CA ALA A 138 8.77 -2.65 26.31
C ALA A 138 10.14 -2.91 26.96
N ILE A 139 11.23 -2.92 26.18
CA ILE A 139 12.60 -3.09 26.70
C ILE A 139 13.00 -1.86 27.53
N GLU A 140 12.79 -0.65 27.01
CA GLU A 140 13.14 0.60 27.71
C GLU A 140 12.35 0.74 29.02
N ILE A 141 11.06 0.39 29.01
CA ILE A 141 10.23 0.35 30.23
C ILE A 141 10.81 -0.66 31.22
N ASN A 142 11.05 -1.90 30.81
CA ASN A 142 11.58 -2.92 31.71
C ASN A 142 12.92 -2.51 32.36
N ASP A 143 13.82 -1.91 31.59
CA ASP A 143 15.10 -1.41 32.11
C ASP A 143 14.89 -0.32 33.18
N SER A 144 14.03 0.67 32.92
CA SER A 144 13.73 1.73 33.90
C SER A 144 13.15 1.19 35.22
N LEU A 145 12.27 0.18 35.13
CA LEU A 145 11.69 -0.48 36.29
C LEU A 145 12.75 -1.26 37.07
N VAL A 146 13.59 -2.03 36.38
CA VAL A 146 14.67 -2.80 37.00
C VAL A 146 15.65 -1.86 37.72
N GLN A 147 16.02 -0.74 37.11
CA GLN A 147 16.91 0.26 37.72
C GLN A 147 16.28 0.92 38.95
N GLY A 148 15.02 1.37 38.86
CA GLY A 148 14.29 1.97 39.98
C GLY A 148 14.13 1.02 41.16
N MET A 149 13.75 -0.23 40.88
CA MET A 149 13.65 -1.28 41.90
C MET A 149 15.01 -1.64 42.52
N ALA A 150 16.09 -1.67 41.73
CA ALA A 150 17.43 -1.92 42.25
C ALA A 150 17.88 -0.81 43.20
N ALA A 151 17.63 0.46 42.84
CA ALA A 151 17.93 1.63 43.67
C ALA A 151 17.10 1.62 44.98
N ALA A 152 15.80 1.31 44.89
CA ALA A 152 14.94 1.16 46.07
C ALA A 152 15.47 0.06 47.00
N ARG A 153 15.80 -1.11 46.46
CA ARG A 153 16.37 -2.23 47.23
C ARG A 153 17.67 -1.84 47.93
N TRP A 154 18.57 -1.15 47.25
CA TRP A 154 19.82 -0.67 47.83
C TRP A 154 19.59 0.26 49.03
N SER A 155 18.70 1.25 48.87
CA SER A 155 18.36 2.19 49.95
C SER A 155 17.76 1.47 51.17
N LEU A 156 16.87 0.49 50.94
CA LEU A 156 16.30 -0.32 52.02
C LEU A 156 17.37 -1.13 52.77
N GLN A 157 18.34 -1.71 52.05
CA GLN A 157 19.46 -2.46 52.64
C GLN A 157 20.42 -1.57 53.44
N ALA A 158 20.56 -0.30 53.07
CA ALA A 158 21.37 0.67 53.80
C ALA A 158 20.70 1.19 55.10
N GLY A 159 19.47 0.78 55.40
CA GLY A 159 18.69 1.28 56.55
C GLY A 159 17.92 2.57 56.27
N GLU A 160 18.05 3.14 55.07
CA GLU A 160 17.35 4.34 54.61
C GLU A 160 15.93 3.99 54.11
N VAL A 161 15.09 3.50 55.02
CA VAL A 161 13.76 2.95 54.70
C VAL A 161 12.86 3.97 54.01
N GLY A 162 12.81 5.20 54.53
CA GLY A 162 11.97 6.26 53.96
C GLY A 162 12.41 6.73 52.57
N VAL A 163 13.68 6.58 52.22
CA VAL A 163 14.17 6.86 50.86
C VAL A 163 13.85 5.70 49.93
N GLY A 164 14.04 4.46 50.37
CA GLY A 164 13.76 3.26 49.58
C GLY A 164 12.28 3.11 49.21
N VAL A 165 11.36 3.35 50.15
CA VAL A 165 9.91 3.34 49.89
C VAL A 165 9.53 4.40 48.86
N ARG A 166 10.08 5.62 48.97
CA ARG A 166 9.78 6.73 48.06
C ARG A 166 10.24 6.45 46.62
N ILE A 167 11.40 5.84 46.45
CA ILE A 167 11.92 5.43 45.14
C ILE A 167 11.04 4.35 44.54
N LEU A 168 10.59 3.37 45.36
CA LEU A 168 9.71 2.30 44.91
C LEU A 168 8.34 2.86 44.46
N ASP A 169 7.72 3.71 45.26
CA ASP A 169 6.43 4.33 44.94
C ASP A 169 6.52 5.15 43.63
N GLY A 170 7.56 5.98 43.49
CA GLY A 170 7.78 6.73 42.25
C GLY A 170 8.04 5.84 41.01
N THR A 171 8.67 4.68 41.21
CA THR A 171 8.86 3.68 40.14
C THR A 171 7.54 3.04 39.74
N ILE A 172 6.67 2.71 40.70
CA ILE A 172 5.34 2.15 40.45
C ILE A 172 4.45 3.16 39.74
N ASP A 173 4.44 4.42 40.17
CA ASP A 173 3.66 5.49 39.53
C ASP A 173 4.10 5.70 38.07
N SER A 174 5.41 5.75 37.83
CA SER A 174 5.98 5.85 36.48
C SER A 174 5.58 4.64 35.62
N ALA A 175 5.59 3.42 36.19
CA ALA A 175 5.17 2.21 35.51
C ALA A 175 3.69 2.28 35.07
N GLN A 176 2.81 2.75 35.97
CA GLN A 176 1.38 2.87 35.71
C GLN A 176 1.09 3.91 34.62
N GLU A 177 1.81 5.03 34.62
CA GLU A 177 1.69 6.05 33.59
C GLU A 177 2.09 5.51 32.20
N LEU A 178 3.25 4.81 32.13
CA LEU A 178 3.76 4.23 30.89
C LEU A 178 2.82 3.14 30.33
N VAL A 179 2.30 2.25 31.19
CA VAL A 179 1.32 1.22 30.78
C VAL A 179 0.00 1.85 30.32
N SER A 180 -0.47 2.90 31.01
CA SER A 180 -1.68 3.62 30.62
C SER A 180 -1.54 4.27 29.25
N ASP A 181 -0.36 4.83 28.95
CA ASP A 181 -0.09 5.41 27.65
C ASP A 181 0.01 4.36 26.54
N LEU A 182 0.66 3.22 26.79
CA LEU A 182 0.67 2.07 25.88
C LEU A 182 -0.74 1.55 25.54
N ILE A 183 -1.60 1.37 26.56
CA ILE A 183 -3.00 0.94 26.36
C ILE A 183 -3.77 1.97 25.54
N ARG A 184 -3.55 3.26 25.79
CA ARG A 184 -4.18 4.36 25.04
C ARG A 184 -3.76 4.35 23.57
N ARG A 185 -2.47 4.19 23.28
CA ARG A 185 -1.92 4.10 21.91
C ARG A 185 -2.42 2.84 21.18
N ALA A 186 -2.41 1.68 21.84
CA ALA A 186 -2.93 0.42 21.28
C ALA A 186 -4.45 0.47 21.04
N GLY A 187 -5.20 1.15 21.90
CA GLY A 187 -6.63 1.40 21.75
C GLY A 187 -6.97 2.45 20.67
N MET A 188 -6.05 3.34 20.33
CA MET A 188 -6.18 4.23 19.17
C MET A 188 -5.86 3.51 17.86
N GLY A 189 -4.86 2.62 17.82
CA GLY A 189 -4.51 1.84 16.63
C GLY A 189 -5.65 0.92 16.13
N ARG A 190 -6.48 0.40 17.04
CA ARG A 190 -7.65 -0.43 16.71
C ARG A 190 -8.86 0.33 16.18
N ARG A 191 -8.95 1.64 16.44
CA ARG A 191 -10.06 2.49 15.94
C ARG A 191 -9.85 2.97 14.50
N SER A 192 -8.65 2.79 13.95
CA SER A 192 -8.27 3.22 12.61
C SER A 192 -8.56 2.19 11.50
N GLU A 193 -9.11 1.01 11.83
CA GLU A 193 -9.69 0.13 10.81
C GLU A 193 -10.96 0.80 10.25
N PRO A 194 -11.01 1.16 8.96
CA PRO A 194 -12.25 1.60 8.36
C PRO A 194 -13.22 0.42 8.42
N LEU A 195 -14.36 0.63 9.06
CA LEU A 195 -15.54 -0.23 8.91
C LEU A 195 -16.00 -0.14 7.45
N ASP A 196 -15.38 -0.90 6.54
CA ASP A 196 -15.93 -1.17 5.23
C ASP A 196 -17.04 -2.22 5.40
N GLY A 197 -18.20 -1.71 5.81
CA GLY A 197 -19.44 -2.45 5.89
C GLY A 197 -19.94 -2.81 4.50
N SER A 198 -19.41 -3.90 3.93
CA SER A 198 -20.09 -4.69 2.89
C SER A 198 -20.31 -6.12 3.38
N ALA A 199 -21.04 -6.24 4.49
CA ALA A 199 -21.79 -7.44 4.81
C ALA A 199 -23.09 -7.44 3.99
N ALA A 200 -23.02 -7.89 2.73
CA ALA A 200 -24.21 -8.22 1.96
C ALA A 200 -23.95 -9.45 1.07
N ARG A 201 -24.70 -10.51 1.39
CA ARG A 201 -25.05 -11.69 0.57
C ARG A 201 -24.06 -12.86 0.54
N ARG A 202 -24.25 -13.78 1.49
CA ARG A 202 -24.19 -15.23 1.19
C ARG A 202 -25.59 -15.69 0.76
N PRO A 203 -25.77 -16.41 -0.36
CA PRO A 203 -27.00 -17.14 -0.63
C PRO A 203 -27.04 -18.48 0.15
N PRO A 204 -28.24 -19.03 0.42
CA PRO A 204 -28.37 -20.34 1.07
C PRO A 204 -27.95 -21.45 0.11
N VAL A 205 -27.19 -22.41 0.64
CA VAL A 205 -26.85 -23.68 -0.03
C VAL A 205 -28.06 -24.62 0.12
N PRO A 206 -28.44 -25.40 -0.92
CA PRO A 206 -29.52 -26.38 -0.82
C PRO A 206 -29.22 -27.51 0.17
#